data_AF-A0A7V6E9J5-F1
#
_entry.id   AF-A0A7V6E9J5-F1
#
_cell.length_a   1.000
_cell.length_b   1.000
_cell.length_c   1.000
_cell.angle_alpha   90.00
_cell.angle_beta   90.00
_cell.angle_gamma   90.00
#
_symmetry.space_group_name_H-M   'P 1'
#
loop_
_entity.id
_entity.type
_entity.pdbx_description
1 polymer ?
#
loop_
_entity_poly.entity_id
_entity_poly.type
_entity_poly.pdbx_seq_one_letter_code
_entity_poly.pdbx_strand_id
1 'polypeptide(L)'
;MLLVEEGMGQNLTPYVAIAVTIVLCLGLGLAIIALNYVLGPKRSNPVKGKGFECGNPQADSPRKRFSVRFYLVAIAFLVFDIEAVFLYPWAVVYRDLLKDPVYGQVILLECIFFIGILALGLWAIWRKKALDWAFDRGEDE
;
A
#
# COMPACT_ATOMS: atom_id res chain seq x y z
N MET A 1 3.90 24.75 -21.83
CA MET A 1 4.86 25.83 -21.54
C MET A 1 4.24 26.87 -20.63
N LEU A 2 3.08 27.46 -20.97
CA LEU A 2 2.34 28.39 -20.09
C LEU A 2 1.83 27.79 -18.77
N LEU A 3 1.55 26.47 -18.71
CA LEU A 3 1.18 25.78 -17.46
C LEU A 3 2.36 25.56 -16.48
N VAL A 4 3.60 25.75 -16.93
CA VAL A 4 4.79 25.63 -16.07
C VAL A 4 5.10 26.99 -15.41
N GLU A 5 4.88 28.09 -16.13
CA GLU A 5 5.08 29.45 -15.59
C GLU A 5 4.03 29.85 -14.55
N GLU A 6 2.75 29.50 -14.73
CA GLU A 6 1.73 29.75 -13.70
C GLU A 6 1.93 28.91 -12.43
N GLY A 7 2.63 27.76 -12.53
CA GLY A 7 2.98 26.91 -11.38
C GLY A 7 4.06 27.50 -10.48
N MET A 8 4.85 28.48 -10.94
CA MET A 8 5.95 29.08 -10.18
C MET A 8 5.51 30.20 -9.23
N GLY A 9 4.26 30.67 -9.34
CA GLY A 9 3.65 31.64 -8.41
C GLY A 9 2.84 31.00 -7.28
N GLN A 10 3.01 29.70 -7.03
CA GLN A 10 2.25 28.96 -6.02
C GLN A 10 2.80 29.19 -4.60
N ASN A 11 1.90 29.34 -3.62
CA ASN A 11 2.25 29.36 -2.20
C ASN A 11 2.98 28.06 -1.84
N LEU A 12 4.30 28.11 -1.65
CA LEU A 12 5.13 26.94 -1.30
C LEU A 12 4.93 26.50 0.17
N THR A 13 4.33 27.36 0.98
CA THR A 13 4.07 27.17 2.41
C THR A 13 3.44 25.80 2.77
N PRO A 14 2.37 25.30 2.12
CA PRO A 14 1.84 23.96 2.39
C PRO A 14 2.84 22.83 2.13
N TYR A 15 3.62 22.89 1.05
CA TYR A 15 4.62 21.87 0.74
C TYR A 15 5.77 21.90 1.74
N VAL A 16 6.21 23.10 2.15
CA VAL A 16 7.21 23.27 3.21
C VAL A 16 6.69 22.74 4.54
N ALA A 17 5.43 22.99 4.90
CA ALA A 17 4.82 22.47 6.12
C ALA A 17 4.78 20.93 6.14
N ILE A 18 4.43 20.30 5.02
CA ILE A 18 4.45 18.83 4.88
C ILE A 18 5.89 18.30 5.03
N ALA A 19 6.86 18.92 4.34
CA ALA A 19 8.26 18.50 4.40
C ALA A 19 8.82 18.61 5.83
N VAL A 20 8.57 19.73 6.51
CA VAL A 20 8.96 19.93 7.92
C VAL A 20 8.33 18.88 8.82
N THR A 21 7.05 18.55 8.61
CA THR A 21 6.36 17.51 9.39
C THR A 21 7.01 16.14 9.21
N ILE A 22 7.33 15.75 7.97
CA ILE A 22 8.01 14.48 7.67
C ILE A 22 9.37 14.44 8.37
N VAL A 23 10.15 15.52 8.29
CA VAL A 23 11.47 15.62 8.93
C VAL A 23 11.35 15.52 10.45
N LEU A 24 10.35 16.17 11.06
CA LEU A 24 10.10 16.08 12.50
C LEU A 24 9.70 14.67 12.92
N CYS A 25 8.80 14.00 12.18
CA CYS A 25 8.39 12.63 12.47
C CYS A 25 9.56 11.65 12.38
N LEU A 26 10.37 11.74 11.33
CA LEU A 26 11.56 10.91 11.16
C LEU A 26 12.61 11.22 12.22
N GLY A 27 12.87 12.51 12.48
CA GLY A 27 13.82 12.97 13.49
C GLY A 27 13.45 12.50 14.89
N LEU A 28 12.17 12.58 15.26
CA LEU A 28 11.68 12.08 16.55
C LEU A 28 11.81 10.56 16.65
N GLY A 29 11.42 9.81 15.61
CA GLY A 29 11.56 8.35 15.58
C GLY A 29 13.02 7.92 15.76
N LEU A 30 13.93 8.55 15.03
CA LEU A 30 15.37 8.31 15.14
C LEU A 30 15.92 8.72 16.51
N ALA A 31 15.47 9.86 17.07
CA ALA A 31 15.88 10.32 18.38
C ALA A 31 15.48 9.34 19.49
N ILE A 32 14.27 8.77 19.43
CA ILE A 32 13.81 7.76 20.38
C ILE A 32 14.65 6.49 20.27
N ILE A 33 14.92 6.02 19.05
CA ILE A 33 15.78 4.83 18.81
C ILE A 33 17.20 5.10 19.34
N ALA A 34 17.78 6.27 19.05
CA ALA A 34 19.10 6.65 19.52
C ALA A 34 19.15 6.76 21.05
N LEU A 35 18.13 7.36 21.67
CA LEU A 35 18.03 7.49 23.11
C LEU A 35 17.94 6.11 23.78
N ASN A 36 17.12 5.20 23.23
CA ASN A 36 17.03 3.83 23.71
C ASN A 36 18.38 3.08 23.55
N TYR A 37 19.09 3.30 22.44
CA TYR A 37 20.39 2.69 22.21
C TYR A 37 21.49 3.20 23.17
N VAL A 38 21.43 4.49 23.56
CA VAL A 38 22.41 5.10 24.47
C VAL A 38 22.09 4.82 25.94
N LEU A 39 20.84 4.99 26.36
CA LEU A 39 20.42 4.84 27.76
C LEU A 39 20.03 3.39 28.11
N GLY A 40 19.72 2.55 27.13
CA GLY A 40 19.25 1.20 27.33
C GLY A 40 20.33 0.26 27.88
N PRO A 41 19.98 -0.68 28.78
CA PRO A 41 20.94 -1.63 29.34
C PRO A 41 21.45 -2.58 28.25
N LYS A 42 22.75 -2.49 27.96
CA LYS A 42 23.44 -3.34 26.98
C LYS A 42 23.81 -4.70 27.60
N ARG A 43 22.82 -5.59 27.73
CA ARG A 43 23.03 -6.99 28.15
C ARG A 43 23.04 -7.90 26.93
N SER A 44 24.25 -8.25 26.47
CA SER A 44 24.44 -9.28 25.46
C SER A 44 24.46 -10.66 26.12
N ASN A 45 23.60 -11.57 25.66
CA ASN A 45 23.58 -12.95 26.11
C ASN A 45 23.45 -13.84 24.87
N PRO A 46 24.29 -14.89 24.70
CA PRO A 46 24.20 -15.80 23.56
C PRO A 46 22.82 -16.47 23.40
N VAL A 47 22.04 -16.61 24.48
CA VAL A 47 20.65 -17.09 24.41
C VAL A 47 19.70 -16.03 23.86
N LYS A 48 19.89 -14.76 24.21
CA LYS A 48 19.06 -13.63 23.75
C LYS A 48 19.22 -13.36 22.24
N GLY A 49 20.37 -13.72 21.67
CA GLY A 49 20.66 -13.58 20.25
C GLY A 49 20.20 -14.76 19.38
N LYS A 50 19.69 -15.85 19.98
CA LYS A 50 19.12 -16.98 19.23
C LYS A 50 17.68 -16.68 18.85
N GLY A 51 17.24 -17.20 17.70
CA GLY A 51 15.83 -17.11 17.31
C GLY A 51 14.93 -17.82 18.32
N PHE A 52 13.72 -17.29 18.49
CA PHE A 52 12.76 -17.80 19.45
C PHE A 52 12.06 -19.04 18.89
N GLU A 53 12.22 -20.19 19.56
CA GLU A 53 11.56 -21.45 19.21
C GLU A 53 11.09 -22.18 20.49
N CYS A 54 10.39 -21.46 21.38
CA CYS A 54 9.90 -21.97 22.67
C CYS A 54 10.98 -22.61 23.58
N GLY A 55 12.24 -22.18 23.44
CA GLY A 55 13.38 -22.72 24.20
C GLY A 55 14.16 -23.83 23.49
N ASN A 56 13.69 -24.26 22.31
CA ASN A 56 14.39 -25.22 21.46
C ASN A 56 15.45 -24.52 20.58
N PRO A 57 16.57 -25.17 20.22
CA PRO A 57 17.40 -24.73 19.11
C PRO A 57 16.59 -24.69 17.81
N GLN A 58 16.97 -23.81 16.88
CA GLN A 58 16.27 -23.67 15.62
C GLN A 58 16.29 -24.98 14.83
N ALA A 59 15.13 -25.62 14.65
CA ALA A 59 15.04 -26.93 14.00
C ALA A 59 15.14 -26.83 12.47
N ASP A 60 14.61 -25.76 11.88
CA ASP A 60 14.45 -25.63 10.44
C ASP A 60 15.32 -24.53 9.82
N SER A 61 15.74 -24.76 8.57
CA SER A 61 16.40 -23.73 7.76
C SER A 61 15.44 -22.56 7.53
N PRO A 62 15.85 -21.30 7.79
CA PRO A 62 15.02 -20.11 7.56
C PRO A 62 14.61 -19.89 6.09
N ARG A 63 15.20 -20.65 5.16
CA ARG A 63 15.01 -20.52 3.71
C ARG A 63 13.92 -21.46 3.20
N LYS A 64 12.76 -21.46 3.84
CA LYS A 64 11.58 -22.17 3.32
C LYS A 64 10.90 -21.32 2.25
N ARG A 65 10.36 -21.96 1.22
CA ARG A 65 9.54 -21.28 0.21
C ARG A 65 8.26 -20.79 0.89
N PHE A 66 8.00 -19.49 0.82
CA PHE A 66 6.72 -18.92 1.23
C PHE A 66 5.65 -19.31 0.21
N SER A 67 4.39 -19.38 0.66
CA SER A 67 3.28 -19.74 -0.20
C SER A 67 3.08 -18.70 -1.31
N VAL A 68 2.71 -19.16 -2.52
CA VAL A 68 2.44 -18.28 -3.68
C VAL A 68 1.22 -17.38 -3.43
N ARG A 69 0.40 -17.68 -2.42
CA ARG A 69 -0.80 -16.92 -2.07
C ARG A 69 -0.51 -15.44 -1.77
N PHE A 70 0.62 -15.13 -1.14
CA PHE A 70 1.05 -13.73 -0.91
C PHE A 70 1.25 -12.95 -2.22
N TYR A 71 1.77 -13.62 -3.25
CA TYR A 71 2.00 -13.03 -4.55
C TYR A 71 0.68 -12.74 -5.28
N LEU A 72 -0.30 -13.65 -5.19
CA LEU A 72 -1.62 -13.45 -5.78
C LEU A 72 -2.34 -12.23 -5.18
N VAL A 73 -2.26 -12.06 -3.86
CA VAL A 73 -2.81 -10.87 -3.17
C VAL A 73 -2.07 -9.60 -3.59
N ALA A 74 -0.74 -9.64 -3.67
CA ALA A 74 0.06 -8.47 -4.06
C ALA A 74 -0.23 -7.98 -5.48
N ILE A 75 -0.36 -8.90 -6.45
CA ILE A 75 -0.73 -8.52 -7.83
C ILE A 75 -2.15 -8.00 -7.91
N ALA A 76 -3.10 -8.65 -7.23
CA ALA A 76 -4.48 -8.18 -7.20
C ALA A 76 -4.58 -6.76 -6.62
N PHE A 77 -3.83 -6.49 -5.53
CA PHE A 77 -3.72 -5.16 -4.95
C PHE A 77 -3.09 -4.16 -5.91
N LEU A 78 -1.98 -4.50 -6.56
CA LEU A 78 -1.28 -3.62 -7.50
C LEU A 78 -2.17 -3.22 -8.69
N VAL A 79 -2.91 -4.17 -9.25
CA VAL A 79 -3.85 -3.87 -10.34
C VAL A 79 -4.96 -2.94 -9.83
N PHE A 80 -5.57 -3.24 -8.67
CA PHE A 80 -6.62 -2.39 -8.12
C PHE A 80 -6.14 -0.97 -7.76
N ASP A 81 -4.91 -0.83 -7.27
CA ASP A 81 -4.29 0.45 -6.91
C ASP A 81 -4.03 1.32 -8.15
N ILE A 82 -3.51 0.74 -9.23
CA ILE A 82 -3.32 1.46 -10.50
C ILE A 82 -4.66 1.95 -11.06
N GLU A 83 -5.71 1.16 -10.92
CA GLU A 83 -7.04 1.55 -11.40
C GLU A 83 -7.65 2.67 -10.54
N ALA A 84 -7.37 2.68 -9.23
CA ALA A 84 -7.71 3.81 -8.36
C ALA A 84 -6.98 5.10 -8.78
N VAL A 85 -5.72 5.00 -9.22
CA VAL A 85 -4.99 6.15 -9.80
C VAL A 85 -5.74 6.77 -10.98
N PHE A 86 -6.36 5.96 -11.84
CA PHE A 86 -7.19 6.46 -12.94
C PHE A 86 -8.51 7.10 -12.50
N LEU A 87 -9.07 6.70 -11.36
CA LEU A 87 -10.28 7.30 -10.81
C LEU A 87 -10.06 8.71 -10.22
N TYR A 88 -8.84 9.07 -9.80
CA TYR A 88 -8.59 10.37 -9.17
C TYR A 88 -8.79 11.58 -10.12
N PRO A 89 -8.19 11.62 -11.33
CA PRO A 89 -8.42 12.72 -12.26
C PRO A 89 -9.90 12.86 -12.61
N TRP A 90 -10.60 11.74 -12.79
CA TRP A 90 -12.04 11.73 -13.00
C TRP A 90 -12.76 12.40 -11.83
N ALA A 91 -12.52 11.95 -10.58
CA ALA A 91 -13.21 12.46 -9.40
C ALA A 91 -12.99 13.97 -9.17
N VAL A 92 -11.79 14.49 -9.49
CA VAL A 92 -11.46 15.90 -9.34
C VAL A 92 -12.13 16.75 -10.43
N VAL A 93 -12.06 16.34 -11.69
CA VAL A 93 -12.57 17.13 -12.83
C VAL A 93 -14.08 16.98 -13.01
N TYR A 94 -14.68 15.92 -12.47
CA TYR A 94 -16.12 15.63 -12.57
C TYR A 94 -17.02 16.81 -12.16
N ARG A 95 -16.59 17.61 -11.18
CA ARG A 95 -17.32 18.80 -10.72
C ARG A 95 -17.49 19.88 -11.79
N ASP A 96 -16.50 20.08 -12.65
CA ASP A 96 -16.55 21.11 -13.69
C ASP A 96 -17.32 20.64 -14.92
N LEU A 97 -17.27 19.34 -15.21
CA LEU A 97 -17.93 18.73 -16.36
C LEU A 97 -19.45 18.53 -16.17
N LEU A 98 -19.94 18.56 -14.92
CA LEU A 98 -21.37 18.57 -14.58
C LEU A 98 -22.13 19.81 -15.08
N LYS A 99 -21.42 20.90 -15.43
CA LYS A 99 -22.04 22.13 -15.96
C LYS A 99 -22.74 21.89 -17.29
N ASP A 100 -22.33 20.87 -18.02
CA ASP A 100 -22.88 20.51 -19.32
C ASP A 100 -23.58 19.14 -19.22
N PRO A 101 -24.93 19.09 -19.26
CA PRO A 101 -25.70 17.92 -18.86
C PRO A 101 -25.47 16.68 -19.73
N VAL A 102 -25.06 16.87 -20.99
CA VAL A 102 -24.73 15.77 -21.91
C VAL A 102 -23.42 15.10 -21.50
N TYR A 103 -22.39 15.89 -21.21
CA TYR A 103 -21.07 15.36 -20.84
C TYR A 103 -21.08 14.71 -19.45
N GLY A 104 -21.79 15.30 -18.47
CA GLY A 104 -21.91 14.72 -17.13
C GLY A 104 -22.49 13.30 -17.12
N GLN A 105 -23.49 13.02 -17.97
CA GLN A 105 -24.10 11.69 -18.07
C GLN A 105 -23.16 10.64 -18.70
N VAL A 106 -22.43 11.01 -19.76
CA VAL A 106 -21.47 10.11 -20.42
C VAL A 106 -20.35 9.74 -19.45
N ILE A 107 -19.79 10.73 -18.76
CA ILE A 107 -18.70 10.55 -17.81
C ILE A 107 -19.12 9.70 -16.60
N LEU A 108 -20.37 9.82 -16.15
CA LEU A 108 -20.92 8.97 -15.09
C LEU A 108 -21.08 7.52 -15.55
N LEU A 109 -21.55 7.29 -16.78
CA LEU A 109 -21.68 5.96 -17.36
C LEU A 109 -20.31 5.27 -17.52
N GLU A 110 -19.31 5.99 -18.01
CA GLU A 110 -17.94 5.48 -18.12
C GLU A 110 -17.38 5.09 -16.75
N CYS A 111 -17.66 5.87 -15.71
CA CYS A 111 -17.19 5.57 -14.37
C CYS A 111 -17.87 4.33 -13.77
N ILE A 112 -19.18 4.19 -13.96
CA ILE A 112 -19.92 2.98 -13.57
C ILE A 112 -19.39 1.76 -14.33
N PHE A 113 -19.12 1.90 -15.62
CA PHE A 113 -18.54 0.84 -16.44
C PHE A 113 -17.16 0.42 -15.95
N PHE A 114 -16.29 1.39 -15.65
CA PHE A 114 -14.95 1.17 -15.12
C PHE A 114 -14.99 0.46 -13.75
N ILE A 115 -15.83 0.94 -12.82
CA ILE A 115 -16.07 0.27 -11.53
C ILE A 115 -16.66 -1.13 -11.74
N GLY A 116 -17.52 -1.31 -12.74
CA GLY A 116 -18.07 -2.60 -13.13
C GLY A 116 -16.97 -3.59 -13.55
N ILE A 117 -15.99 -3.16 -14.32
CA ILE A 117 -14.82 -3.99 -14.70
C ILE A 117 -14.03 -4.39 -13.44
N LEU A 118 -13.80 -3.47 -12.51
CA LEU A 118 -13.12 -3.78 -11.23
C LEU A 118 -13.89 -4.81 -10.41
N ALA A 119 -15.20 -4.64 -10.29
CA ALA A 119 -16.07 -5.57 -9.58
C ALA A 119 -16.04 -6.96 -10.23
N LEU A 120 -16.02 -7.04 -11.56
CA LEU A 120 -15.90 -8.30 -12.29
C LEU A 120 -14.54 -8.97 -12.08
N GLY A 121 -13.44 -8.20 -12.09
CA GLY A 121 -12.10 -8.71 -11.79
C GLY A 121 -12.02 -9.28 -10.37
N LEU A 122 -12.52 -8.54 -9.38
CA LEU A 122 -12.58 -8.99 -7.99
C LEU A 122 -13.46 -10.23 -7.83
N TRP A 123 -14.63 -10.24 -8.48
CA TRP A 123 -15.52 -11.38 -8.48
C TRP A 123 -14.86 -12.63 -9.08
N ALA A 124 -14.13 -12.51 -10.18
CA ALA A 124 -13.41 -13.62 -10.79
C ALA A 124 -12.32 -14.19 -9.86
N ILE A 125 -11.56 -13.33 -9.20
CA ILE A 125 -10.53 -13.73 -8.21
C ILE A 125 -11.18 -14.44 -7.03
N TRP A 126 -12.30 -13.91 -6.54
CA TRP A 126 -13.04 -14.49 -5.42
C TRP A 126 -13.61 -15.87 -5.77
N ARG A 127 -14.19 -16.02 -6.98
CA ARG A 127 -14.68 -17.32 -7.49
C ARG A 127 -13.57 -18.36 -7.58
N LYS A 128 -12.34 -17.96 -7.92
CA LYS A 128 -11.17 -18.84 -7.97
C LYS A 128 -10.56 -19.15 -6.61
N LYS A 129 -11.13 -18.65 -5.51
CA LYS A 129 -10.62 -18.81 -4.14
C LYS A 129 -9.15 -18.40 -3.99
N ALA A 130 -8.64 -17.51 -4.84
CA ALA A 130 -7.25 -17.07 -4.79
C ALA A 130 -6.92 -16.28 -3.50
N LEU A 131 -7.96 -15.83 -2.79
CA LEU A 131 -7.90 -15.13 -1.51
C LEU A 131 -8.19 -16.04 -0.31
N ASP A 132 -8.46 -17.33 -0.52
CA ASP A 132 -8.81 -18.24 0.56
C ASP A 132 -7.54 -18.63 1.34
N TRP A 133 -7.55 -18.29 2.63
CA TRP A 133 -6.46 -18.59 3.55
C TRP A 133 -6.64 -19.93 4.25
N ALA A 134 -7.87 -20.46 4.23
CA ALA A 134 -8.26 -21.64 4.98
C ALA A 134 -8.37 -22.85 4.04
N PHE A 135 -7.21 -23.44 3.71
CA PHE A 135 -6.95 -24.88 3.55
C PHE A 135 -5.76 -25.06 2.63
N ASP A 136 -4.62 -25.34 3.25
CA ASP A 136 -3.57 -26.13 2.63
C ASP A 136 -3.70 -27.53 3.24
N ARG A 137 -4.62 -28.36 2.73
CA ARG A 137 -4.26 -29.78 2.75
C ARG A 137 -3.21 -29.88 1.67
N GLY A 138 -1.97 -30.09 2.08
CA GLY A 138 -0.99 -30.66 1.18
C GLY A 138 -1.63 -31.90 0.59
N GLU A 139 -2.13 -31.77 -0.63
CA GLU A 139 -2.29 -32.94 -1.48
C GLU A 139 -0.86 -33.37 -1.77
N ASP A 140 -0.49 -34.40 -1.04
CA ASP A 140 0.40 -35.48 -1.44
C ASP A 140 1.77 -35.06 -1.95
N GLU A 141 2.72 -34.95 -1.00
CA GLU A 141 4.06 -35.56 -1.05
C GLU A 141 4.73 -35.56 0.34
#